data_AF-A0A7Y3MF39-F1
#
_entry.id   AF-A0A7Y3MF39-F1
#
_cell.length_a   1.000
_cell.length_b   1.000
_cell.length_c   1.000
_cell.angle_alpha   90.00
_cell.angle_beta   90.00
_cell.angle_gamma   90.00
#
_symmetry.space_group_name_H-M   'P 1'
#
loop_
_entity.id
_entity.type
_entity.pdbx_description
1 polymer ?
#
loop_
_entity_poly.entity_id
_entity_poly.type
_entity_poly.pdbx_seq_one_letter_code
_entity_poly.pdbx_strand_id
1 'polypeptide(L)'
;GIMSARTEELAVARSSTSIRESERSVILRFGFAVAYPDGTIDTFVEDHPTGQFTVDEHLVAFTAAGLAADYDPEGLMGRGLYVARKDGSPVP
;
A
#
# COMPACT_ATOMS: atom_id res chain seq x y z
N GLY A 1 -13.42 -2.20 1.28
CA GLY A 1 -14.19 -3.35 0.77
C GLY A 1 -13.98 -4.53 1.68
N ILE A 2 -14.90 -5.50 1.70
CA ILE A 2 -14.72 -6.74 2.47
C ILE A 2 -14.18 -7.81 1.53
N MET A 3 -13.13 -8.50 1.96
CA MET A 3 -12.58 -9.69 1.31
C MET A 3 -12.74 -10.86 2.25
N SER A 4 -13.01 -12.05 1.72
CA SER A 4 -13.01 -13.27 2.51
C SER A 4 -12.35 -14.42 1.77
N ALA A 5 -11.81 -15.35 2.55
CA ALA A 5 -11.21 -16.59 2.06
C ALA A 5 -11.47 -17.70 3.09
N ARG A 6 -11.46 -18.95 2.64
CA ARG A 6 -11.63 -20.10 3.53
C ARG A 6 -10.81 -21.29 3.08
N THR A 7 -10.39 -22.08 4.06
CA THR A 7 -9.77 -23.41 3.92
C THR A 7 -10.53 -24.40 4.81
N GLU A 8 -10.05 -25.64 4.91
CA GLU A 8 -10.55 -26.61 5.89
C GLU A 8 -10.15 -26.25 7.32
N GLU A 9 -9.05 -25.50 7.48
CA GLU A 9 -8.46 -25.15 8.77
C GLU A 9 -9.03 -23.85 9.35
N LEU A 10 -9.48 -22.91 8.51
CA LEU A 10 -9.99 -21.62 8.97
C LEU A 10 -10.81 -20.87 7.91
N ALA A 11 -11.57 -19.87 8.34
CA ALA A 11 -12.18 -18.87 7.46
C ALA A 11 -11.78 -17.46 7.91
N VAL A 12 -11.36 -16.61 6.97
CA VAL A 12 -10.96 -15.22 7.25
C VAL A 12 -11.88 -14.27 6.51
N ALA A 13 -12.34 -13.24 7.21
CA ALA A 13 -12.89 -12.03 6.61
C ALA A 13 -11.99 -10.84 6.98
N ARG A 14 -11.66 -10.02 5.98
CA ARG A 14 -10.91 -8.76 6.15
C ARG A 14 -11.75 -7.60 5.67
N SER A 15 -11.88 -6.58 6.51
CA SER A 15 -12.38 -5.26 6.11
C SER A 15 -11.25 -4.24 6.18
N SER A 16 -11.21 -3.32 5.23
CA SER A 16 -10.22 -2.25 5.19
C SER A 16 -10.90 -0.88 5.21
N THR A 17 -10.37 0.02 6.02
CA THR A 17 -10.70 1.45 6.00
C THR A 17 -9.42 2.29 5.92
N SER A 18 -9.57 3.56 5.56
CA SER A 18 -8.48 4.52 5.54
C SER A 18 -8.85 5.72 6.40
N ILE A 19 -7.97 6.10 7.32
CA ILE A 19 -8.14 7.25 8.20
C ILE A 19 -7.07 8.26 7.81
N ARG A 20 -7.48 9.43 7.31
CA ARG A 20 -6.55 10.52 7.04
C ARG A 20 -6.21 11.21 8.36
N GLU A 21 -4.95 11.17 8.76
CA GLU A 21 -4.46 11.82 9.97
C GLU A 21 -3.94 13.23 9.68
N SER A 22 -3.35 13.44 8.50
CA SER A 22 -2.89 14.75 8.04
C SER A 22 -2.84 14.79 6.51
N GLU A 23 -2.45 15.93 5.93
CA GLU A 23 -2.24 16.07 4.47
C GLU A 23 -1.25 15.04 3.90
N ARG A 24 -0.29 14.56 4.69
CA ARG A 24 0.76 13.63 4.25
C ARG A 24 0.71 12.26 4.94
N SER A 25 -0.30 11.99 5.77
CA SER A 25 -0.41 10.74 6.52
C SER A 25 -1.81 10.15 6.43
N VAL A 26 -1.89 8.90 6.00
CA VAL A 26 -3.09 8.08 6.02
C VAL A 26 -2.77 6.76 6.72
N ILE A 27 -3.59 6.39 7.71
CA ILE A 27 -3.58 5.04 8.28
C ILE A 27 -4.51 4.16 7.45
N LEU A 28 -3.95 3.13 6.81
CA LEU A 28 -4.73 2.01 6.30
C LEU A 28 -4.96 1.03 7.45
N ARG A 29 -6.21 0.93 7.92
CA ARG A 29 -6.59 0.02 9.00
C ARG A 29 -7.25 -1.23 8.43
N PHE A 30 -6.71 -2.40 8.77
CA PHE A 30 -7.28 -3.69 8.42
C PHE A 30 -7.84 -4.35 9.67
N GLY A 31 -9.13 -4.69 9.62
CA GLY A 31 -9.79 -5.54 10.61
C GLY A 31 -9.96 -6.94 10.06
N PHE A 32 -9.54 -7.94 10.82
CA PHE A 32 -9.67 -9.35 10.49
C PHE A 32 -10.59 -10.04 11.50
N ALA A 33 -11.44 -10.93 11.00
CA ALA A 33 -12.11 -11.95 11.79
C ALA A 33 -11.67 -13.32 11.27
N VAL A 34 -11.13 -14.16 12.16
CA VAL A 34 -10.61 -15.50 11.84
C VAL A 34 -11.46 -16.51 12.60
N ALA A 35 -12.23 -17.30 11.87
CA ALA A 35 -13.05 -18.37 12.42
C ALA A 35 -12.33 -19.72 12.28
N TYR A 36 -12.35 -20.52 13.34
CA TYR A 36 -11.73 -21.84 13.40
C TYR A 36 -12.79 -22.97 13.35
N PRO A 37 -12.39 -24.23 13.08
CA PRO A 37 -13.33 -25.34 12.90
C PRO A 37 -14.10 -25.71 14.16
N ASP A 38 -13.56 -25.37 15.35
CA ASP A 38 -14.21 -25.56 16.65
C ASP A 38 -15.32 -24.53 16.94
N GLY A 39 -15.53 -23.57 16.03
CA GLY A 39 -16.56 -22.54 16.13
C GLY A 39 -16.10 -21.27 16.83
N THR A 40 -14.85 -21.19 17.29
CA THR A 40 -14.28 -19.96 17.87
C THR A 40 -13.93 -18.93 16.80
N ILE A 41 -13.91 -17.65 17.20
CA ILE A 41 -13.56 -16.53 16.33
C ILE A 41 -12.62 -15.58 17.06
N ASP A 42 -11.45 -15.33 16.46
CA ASP A 42 -10.54 -14.28 16.87
C ASP A 42 -10.68 -13.04 15.98
N THR A 43 -10.39 -11.87 16.55
CA THR A 43 -10.37 -10.60 15.80
C THR A 43 -9.03 -9.91 15.94
N PHE A 44 -8.49 -9.42 14.83
CA PHE A 44 -7.22 -8.70 14.78
C PHE A 44 -7.38 -7.35 14.10
N VAL A 45 -6.60 -6.36 14.54
CA VAL A 45 -6.52 -5.05 13.90
C VAL A 45 -5.07 -4.74 13.60
N GLU A 46 -4.80 -4.35 12.37
CA GLU A 46 -3.51 -3.86 11.92
C GLU A 46 -3.64 -2.43 11.40
N ASP A 47 -2.79 -1.54 11.90
CA ASP A 47 -2.66 -0.19 11.41
C ASP A 47 -1.37 -0.05 10.60
N HIS A 48 -1.53 0.42 9.36
CA HIS A 48 -0.43 0.66 8.44
C HIS A 48 -0.38 2.16 8.14
N PRO A 49 0.45 2.94 8.87
CA PRO A 49 0.70 4.33 8.55
C PRO A 49 1.39 4.43 7.19
N THR A 50 0.86 5.26 6.30
CA THR A 50 1.37 5.45 4.95
C THR A 50 1.54 6.93 4.63
N GLY A 51 2.64 7.26 3.95
CA GLY A 51 2.92 8.60 3.46
C GLY A 51 2.11 8.91 2.20
N GLN A 52 1.47 10.08 2.16
CA GLN A 52 0.71 10.56 1.02
C GLN A 52 1.50 11.63 0.25
N PHE A 53 2.72 11.27 -0.19
CA PHE A 53 3.62 12.18 -0.89
C PHE A 53 3.19 12.41 -2.34
N THR A 54 3.45 13.61 -2.85
CA THR A 54 3.19 13.96 -4.25
C THR A 54 4.22 13.34 -5.19
N VAL A 55 3.94 13.37 -6.49
CA VAL A 55 4.90 12.95 -7.52
C VAL A 55 6.18 13.79 -7.43
N ASP A 56 6.06 15.10 -7.33
CA ASP A 56 7.20 16.01 -7.22
C ASP A 56 8.05 15.72 -5.99
N GLU A 57 7.44 15.43 -4.84
CA GLU A 57 8.17 15.07 -3.61
C GLU A 57 9.01 13.79 -3.81
N HIS A 58 8.47 12.79 -4.51
CA HIS A 58 9.26 11.59 -4.86
C HIS A 58 10.39 11.91 -5.84
N LEU A 59 10.13 12.71 -6.89
CA LEU A 59 11.15 13.07 -7.89
C LEU A 59 12.30 13.88 -7.27
N VAL A 60 11.99 14.78 -6.34
CA VAL A 60 12.99 15.50 -5.55
C VAL A 60 13.83 14.52 -4.72
N ALA A 61 13.21 13.51 -4.09
CA ALA A 61 13.93 12.50 -3.32
C ALA A 61 14.87 11.64 -4.19
N PHE A 62 14.42 11.23 -5.39
CA PHE A 62 15.28 10.54 -6.37
C PHE A 62 16.47 11.40 -6.78
N THR A 63 16.23 12.67 -7.09
CA THR A 63 17.28 13.63 -7.45
C THR A 63 18.30 13.80 -6.31
N ALA A 64 17.83 13.93 -5.07
CA ALA A 64 18.69 14.03 -3.89
C ALA A 64 19.55 12.77 -3.67
N ALA A 65 19.07 11.60 -4.12
CA ALA A 65 19.82 10.35 -4.12
C ALA A 65 20.78 10.18 -5.32
N GLY A 66 20.87 11.18 -6.21
CA GLY A 66 21.70 11.14 -7.41
C GLY A 66 21.11 10.25 -8.52
N LEU A 67 19.80 10.11 -8.56
CA LEU A 67 19.07 9.33 -9.57
C LEU A 67 18.24 10.26 -10.45
N ALA A 68 18.29 10.03 -11.77
CA ALA A 68 17.31 10.61 -12.68
C ALA A 68 16.10 9.69 -12.71
N ALA A 69 14.91 10.20 -12.40
CA ALA A 69 13.69 9.41 -12.32
C ALA A 69 12.58 10.03 -13.16
N ASP A 70 11.83 9.17 -13.85
CA ASP A 70 10.60 9.51 -14.55
C ASP A 70 9.41 8.84 -13.87
N TYR A 71 8.24 9.48 -13.95
CA TYR A 71 6.98 8.96 -13.42
C TYR A 71 6.05 8.59 -14.58
N ASP A 72 5.72 7.30 -14.67
CA ASP A 72 4.65 6.80 -15.52
C ASP A 72 3.33 6.81 -14.73
N PRO A 73 2.33 7.64 -15.09
CA PRO A 73 1.06 7.71 -14.38
C PRO A 73 0.17 6.48 -14.57
N GLU A 74 0.36 5.67 -15.62
CA GLU A 74 -0.41 4.44 -15.83
C GLU A 74 0.07 3.36 -14.86
N GLY A 75 1.36 3.03 -14.93
CA GLY A 75 2.02 2.04 -14.08
C GLY A 75 1.36 0.64 -14.14
N LEU A 76 1.70 -0.23 -13.18
CA LEU A 76 1.25 -1.63 -13.21
C LEU A 76 -0.14 -1.88 -12.59
N MET A 77 -0.57 -0.98 -11.69
CA MET A 77 -1.77 -1.19 -10.87
C MET A 77 -2.59 0.09 -10.67
N GLY A 78 -2.47 1.06 -11.58
CA GLY A 78 -3.21 2.34 -11.50
C GLY A 78 -2.77 3.27 -10.36
N ARG A 79 -1.55 3.08 -9.84
CA ARG A 79 -0.91 3.94 -8.83
C ARG A 79 0.32 4.68 -9.38
N GLY A 80 0.54 4.55 -10.69
CA GLY A 80 1.76 4.94 -11.36
C GLY A 80 2.98 4.08 -11.02
N LEU A 81 4.12 4.43 -11.61
CA LEU A 81 5.40 3.76 -11.45
C LEU A 81 6.53 4.79 -11.61
N TYR A 82 7.50 4.74 -10.69
CA TYR A 82 8.75 5.50 -10.84
C TYR A 82 9.82 4.59 -11.44
N VAL A 83 10.49 5.06 -12.49
CA VAL A 83 11.65 4.38 -13.08
C VAL A 83 12.84 5.31 -12.97
N ALA A 84 13.87 4.86 -12.23
CA ALA A 84 15.02 5.69 -11.90
C ALA A 84 16.33 5.04 -12.35
N ARG A 85 17.25 5.85 -12.87
CA ARG A 85 18.57 5.42 -13.36
C ARG A 85 19.69 6.23 -12.75
N LYS A 86 20.78 5.55 -12.41
CA LYS A 86 21.97 6.15 -11.80
C LYS A 86 22.85 6.86 -12.82
N ASP A 87 22.84 6.41 -14.06
CA ASP A 87 23.64 6.97 -15.15
C ASP A 87 22.96 8.15 -15.86
N GLY A 88 21.74 8.51 -15.45
CA GLY A 88 20.96 9.58 -16.07
C GLY A 88 20.48 9.25 -17.50
N SER A 89 20.61 8.00 -17.95
CA SER A 89 20.09 7.60 -19.25
C SER A 89 18.55 7.73 -19.28
N PRO A 90 17.94 8.05 -20.43
CA PRO A 90 16.48 8.12 -20.53
C PRO A 90 15.83 6.77 -20.26
N VAL A 91 14.62 6.79 -19.69
CA VAL A 91 13.75 5.62 -19.65
C VAL A 91 13.24 5.35 -21.08
N PRO A 92 13.37 4.12 -21.61
CA PRO A 92 12.95 3.74 -22.97
C PRO A 92 11.44 3.76 -23.15
#